data_AF-A0A433D5M3-F1
#
_entry.id   AF-A0A433D5M3-F1
#
_cell.length_a   1.000
_cell.length_b   1.000
_cell.length_c   1.000
_cell.angle_alpha   90.00
_cell.angle_beta   90.00
_cell.angle_gamma   90.00
#
_symmetry.space_group_name_H-M   'P 1'
#
loop_
_entity.id
_entity.type
_entity.pdbx_description
1 polymer ?
#
loop_
_entity_poly.entity_id
_entity_poly.type
_entity_poly.pdbx_seq_one_letter_code
_entity_poly.pdbx_strand_id
1 'polypeptide(L)'
;MGHLITVATCALNQWALDFEGNLNRILESIRIAKKRGATLRVGPELEISGYGCFDHFLEGDTYLHSWKMLSIILNNEETHGILLDVGMPVMHKTFKYNCRVIVLNGKILLIRPKMYLANDGNYREMRFFTPWIQKRVVEDHYLPRMIQQITEQITVPCGDAVIATTDTCIGVETCEELFTPNSPHIGMGLDGVEIFTNSSGSHHELRKLNTRIDLAMAIGFIMTAAL
;
A
#
# COMPACT_ATOMS: atom_id res chain seq x y z
N MET A 1 -19.06 24.05 -6.83
CA MET A 1 -19.48 22.80 -7.49
C MET A 1 -18.57 21.71 -6.96
N GLY A 2 -19.10 20.60 -6.44
CA GLY A 2 -18.25 19.49 -6.00
C GLY A 2 -17.49 18.91 -7.18
N HIS A 3 -16.18 18.79 -7.07
CA HIS A 3 -15.36 18.10 -8.06
C HIS A 3 -15.53 16.59 -7.88
N LEU A 4 -15.80 15.87 -8.97
CA LEU A 4 -15.91 14.42 -8.93
C LEU A 4 -14.53 13.80 -9.05
N ILE A 5 -14.26 12.77 -8.25
CA ILE A 5 -13.07 11.92 -8.35
C ILE A 5 -13.46 10.54 -8.88
N THR A 6 -12.62 9.97 -9.75
CA THR A 6 -12.73 8.57 -10.17
C THR A 6 -11.58 7.79 -9.54
N VAL A 7 -11.92 6.72 -8.83
CA VAL A 7 -10.97 5.90 -8.07
C VAL A 7 -11.01 4.46 -8.58
N ALA A 8 -9.88 3.76 -8.49
CA ALA A 8 -9.75 2.37 -8.89
C ALA A 8 -9.16 1.53 -7.75
N THR A 9 -9.75 0.37 -7.53
CA THR A 9 -9.21 -0.70 -6.69
C THR A 9 -9.07 -1.95 -7.55
N CYS A 10 -8.14 -2.85 -7.21
CA CYS A 10 -7.91 -4.06 -7.99
C CYS A 10 -7.63 -5.29 -7.12
N ALA A 11 -7.93 -6.46 -7.69
CA ALA A 11 -7.52 -7.76 -7.18
C ALA A 11 -6.52 -8.33 -8.18
N LEU A 12 -5.32 -8.70 -7.72
CA LEU A 12 -4.25 -9.21 -8.56
C LEU A 12 -3.88 -10.62 -8.12
N ASN A 13 -3.71 -11.51 -9.11
CA ASN A 13 -3.22 -12.86 -8.88
C ASN A 13 -1.69 -12.86 -8.81
N GLN A 14 -1.15 -12.28 -7.73
CA GLN A 14 0.28 -12.22 -7.50
C GLN A 14 0.83 -13.58 -7.08
N TRP A 15 2.09 -13.83 -7.40
CA TRP A 15 2.80 -15.02 -7.00
C TRP A 15 4.04 -14.61 -6.20
N ALA A 16 4.22 -15.25 -5.04
CA ALA A 16 5.37 -15.02 -4.18
C ALA A 16 6.69 -15.09 -4.97
N LEU A 17 7.48 -14.02 -4.90
CA LEU A 17 8.77 -13.85 -5.56
C LEU A 17 8.76 -13.80 -7.10
N ASP A 18 7.60 -13.87 -7.75
CA ASP A 18 7.42 -13.65 -9.19
C ASP A 18 7.47 -12.14 -9.50
N PHE A 19 8.61 -11.49 -9.23
CA PHE A 19 8.73 -10.03 -9.31
C PHE A 19 8.34 -9.47 -10.69
N GLU A 20 8.76 -10.12 -11.77
CA GLU A 20 8.45 -9.69 -13.14
C GLU A 20 6.96 -9.89 -13.47
N GLY A 21 6.38 -11.05 -13.15
CA GLY A 21 4.95 -11.28 -13.36
C GLY A 21 4.09 -10.36 -12.50
N ASN A 22 4.48 -10.13 -11.24
CA ASN A 22 3.79 -9.23 -10.33
C ASN A 22 3.85 -7.79 -10.84
N LEU A 23 5.01 -7.33 -11.31
CA LEU A 23 5.17 -6.03 -11.95
C LEU A 23 4.24 -5.89 -13.16
N ASN A 24 4.21 -6.89 -14.06
CA ASN A 24 3.37 -6.84 -15.26
C ASN A 24 1.89 -6.72 -14.90
N ARG A 25 1.42 -7.45 -13.88
CA ARG A 25 0.04 -7.37 -13.38
C ARG A 25 -0.27 -5.99 -12.76
N ILE A 26 0.69 -5.41 -12.03
CA ILE A 26 0.57 -4.05 -11.48
C ILE A 26 0.44 -3.03 -12.62
N LEU A 27 1.37 -3.03 -13.58
CA LEU A 27 1.36 -2.11 -14.72
C LEU A 27 0.07 -2.22 -15.54
N GLU A 28 -0.41 -3.44 -15.80
CA GLU A 28 -1.68 -3.65 -16.51
C GLU A 28 -2.86 -3.06 -15.72
N SER A 29 -2.89 -3.24 -14.40
CA SER A 29 -3.95 -2.64 -13.56
C SER A 29 -3.93 -1.12 -13.56
N ILE A 30 -2.73 -0.50 -13.57
CA ILE A 30 -2.55 0.95 -13.69
C ILE A 30 -3.07 1.44 -15.04
N ARG A 31 -2.70 0.75 -16.13
CA ARG A 31 -3.16 1.05 -17.49
C ARG A 31 -4.68 0.99 -17.61
N ILE A 32 -5.31 -0.05 -17.05
CA ILE A 32 -6.78 -0.19 -17.01
C ILE A 32 -7.41 0.95 -16.20
N ALA A 33 -6.87 1.27 -15.03
CA ALA A 33 -7.38 2.35 -14.17
C ALA A 33 -7.35 3.70 -14.90
N LYS A 34 -6.21 4.05 -15.51
CA LYS A 34 -6.05 5.28 -16.30
C LYS A 34 -7.01 5.31 -17.50
N LYS A 35 -7.15 4.19 -18.23
CA LYS A 35 -8.10 4.09 -19.36
C LYS A 35 -9.55 4.34 -18.93
N ARG A 36 -9.89 4.05 -17.68
CA ARG A 36 -11.21 4.31 -17.07
C ARG A 36 -11.31 5.68 -16.40
N GLY A 37 -10.30 6.53 -16.52
CA GLY A 37 -10.29 7.90 -15.99
C GLY A 37 -9.99 7.99 -14.49
N ALA A 38 -9.48 6.92 -13.86
CA ALA A 38 -9.15 6.97 -12.44
C ALA A 38 -7.90 7.84 -12.18
N THR A 39 -7.96 8.65 -11.12
CA THR A 39 -6.86 9.49 -10.63
C THR A 39 -6.21 8.93 -9.37
N LEU A 40 -6.78 7.86 -8.79
CA LEU A 40 -6.22 7.06 -7.71
C LEU A 40 -6.35 5.57 -8.05
N ARG A 41 -5.26 4.80 -7.91
CA ARG A 41 -5.25 3.34 -7.99
C ARG A 41 -4.73 2.74 -6.69
N VAL A 42 -5.52 1.83 -6.12
CA VAL A 42 -5.20 1.07 -4.90
C VAL A 42 -4.92 -0.39 -5.26
N GLY A 43 -3.72 -0.88 -4.94
CA GLY A 43 -3.32 -2.28 -5.16
C GLY A 43 -3.31 -3.14 -3.89
N PRO A 44 -3.30 -4.48 -3.99
CA PRO A 44 -3.31 -5.36 -2.83
C PRO A 44 -2.09 -5.20 -1.89
N GLU A 45 -2.22 -5.75 -0.70
CA GLU A 45 -1.13 -5.82 0.29
C GLU A 45 0.09 -6.58 -0.25
N LEU A 46 1.30 -5.99 -0.09
CA LEU A 46 2.57 -6.57 -0.53
C LEU A 46 2.59 -7.03 -2.01
N GLU A 47 1.82 -6.38 -2.88
CA GLU A 47 1.62 -6.83 -4.26
C GLU A 47 2.90 -6.92 -5.10
N ILE A 48 3.96 -6.16 -4.81
CA ILE A 48 5.22 -6.26 -5.57
C ILE A 48 5.89 -7.62 -5.35
N SER A 49 6.03 -8.04 -4.09
CA SER A 49 6.63 -9.33 -3.73
C SER A 49 5.64 -10.49 -3.81
N GLY A 50 4.35 -10.19 -3.67
CA GLY A 50 3.33 -11.13 -3.26
C GLY A 50 3.26 -11.24 -1.73
N TYR A 51 2.05 -11.35 -1.17
CA TYR A 51 1.82 -11.47 0.28
C TYR A 51 2.45 -12.73 0.88
N GLY A 52 2.30 -13.87 0.20
CA GLY A 52 2.71 -15.20 0.69
C GLY A 52 4.20 -15.53 0.53
N CYS A 53 5.12 -14.59 0.73
CA CYS A 53 6.57 -14.88 0.67
C CYS A 53 7.10 -15.58 1.94
N PHE A 54 6.36 -15.55 3.05
CA PHE A 54 6.75 -16.17 4.32
C PHE A 54 8.19 -15.80 4.74
N ASP A 55 9.04 -16.80 4.99
CA ASP A 55 10.40 -16.60 5.49
C ASP A 55 11.33 -15.93 4.49
N HIS A 56 10.96 -15.83 3.21
CA HIS A 56 11.70 -15.01 2.26
C HIS A 56 11.68 -13.52 2.62
N PHE A 57 10.75 -13.05 3.47
CA PHE A 57 10.84 -11.70 4.04
C PHE A 57 12.01 -11.53 5.04
N LEU A 58 12.68 -12.63 5.42
CA LEU A 58 13.91 -12.59 6.20
C LEU A 58 15.14 -12.32 5.31
N GLU A 59 15.04 -12.58 4.02
CA GLU A 59 16.11 -12.43 3.02
C GLU A 59 16.18 -11.00 2.49
N GLY A 60 17.40 -10.45 2.38
CA GLY A 60 17.61 -9.08 1.86
C GLY A 60 17.18 -8.92 0.39
N ASP A 61 17.25 -10.00 -0.38
CA ASP A 61 16.92 -10.03 -1.80
C ASP A 61 15.46 -9.68 -2.06
N THR A 62 14.54 -10.11 -1.18
CA THR A 62 13.11 -9.75 -1.30
C THR A 62 12.91 -8.22 -1.30
N TYR A 63 13.67 -7.48 -0.48
CA TYR A 63 13.63 -6.02 -0.44
C TYR A 63 14.32 -5.41 -1.66
N LEU A 64 15.49 -5.92 -2.02
CA LEU A 64 16.25 -5.45 -3.18
C LEU A 64 15.42 -5.55 -4.46
N HIS A 65 14.81 -6.70 -4.72
CA HIS A 65 14.00 -6.94 -5.90
C HIS A 65 12.69 -6.15 -5.85
N SER A 66 12.09 -5.97 -4.67
CA SER A 66 10.93 -5.08 -4.54
C SER A 66 11.25 -3.63 -4.93
N TRP A 67 12.41 -3.11 -4.51
CA TRP A 67 12.88 -1.78 -4.90
C TRP A 67 13.18 -1.69 -6.40
N LYS A 68 13.76 -2.73 -7.01
CA LYS A 68 13.95 -2.79 -8.47
C LYS A 68 12.62 -2.75 -9.23
N MET A 69 11.59 -3.44 -8.76
CA MET A 69 10.28 -3.38 -9.41
C MET A 69 9.65 -2.00 -9.26
N LEU A 70 9.73 -1.39 -8.06
CA LEU A 70 9.27 -0.02 -7.85
C LEU A 70 10.01 0.98 -8.73
N SER A 71 11.33 0.80 -8.94
CA SER A 71 12.10 1.69 -9.82
C SER A 71 11.58 1.67 -11.25
N ILE A 72 11.15 0.50 -11.75
CA ILE A 72 10.53 0.38 -13.08
C ILE A 72 9.19 1.11 -13.12
N ILE A 73 8.37 1.00 -12.07
CA ILE A 73 7.10 1.74 -11.97
C ILE A 73 7.37 3.24 -12.01
N LEU A 74 8.29 3.76 -11.18
CA LEU A 74 8.60 5.18 -11.08
C LEU A 74 9.11 5.78 -12.40
N ASN A 75 9.98 5.04 -13.11
CA ASN A 75 10.59 5.48 -14.36
C ASN A 75 9.68 5.29 -15.59
N ASN A 76 8.54 4.61 -15.44
CA ASN A 76 7.58 4.42 -16.53
C ASN A 76 6.58 5.59 -16.58
N GLU A 77 6.70 6.46 -17.58
CA GLU A 77 5.82 7.60 -17.81
C GLU A 77 4.33 7.22 -17.99
N GLU A 78 4.04 5.99 -18.44
CA GLU A 78 2.65 5.49 -18.53
C GLU A 78 1.98 5.40 -17.15
N THR A 79 2.76 5.39 -16.06
CA THR A 79 2.25 5.35 -14.68
C THR A 79 2.03 6.75 -14.08
N HIS A 80 2.40 7.82 -14.79
CA HIS A 80 2.25 9.20 -14.30
C HIS A 80 0.81 9.72 -14.48
N GLY A 81 0.45 10.82 -13.83
CA GLY A 81 -0.88 11.42 -13.88
C GLY A 81 -1.96 10.67 -13.08
N ILE A 82 -1.55 9.71 -12.23
CA ILE A 82 -2.42 8.94 -11.35
C ILE A 82 -1.67 8.72 -10.02
N LEU A 83 -2.37 8.88 -8.89
CA LEU A 83 -1.84 8.54 -7.58
C LEU A 83 -1.88 7.02 -7.40
N LEU A 84 -0.74 6.43 -7.06
CA LEU A 84 -0.60 4.99 -6.88
C LEU A 84 -0.40 4.67 -5.41
N ASP A 85 -1.20 3.77 -4.87
CA ASP A 85 -0.95 3.08 -3.62
C ASP A 85 -0.47 1.66 -3.94
N VAL A 86 0.81 1.39 -3.66
CA VAL A 86 1.50 0.13 -4.00
C VAL A 86 2.05 -0.56 -2.75
N GLY A 87 1.90 -1.88 -2.64
CA GLY A 87 2.37 -2.66 -1.49
C GLY A 87 3.74 -3.31 -1.69
N MET A 88 4.67 -3.09 -0.77
CA MET A 88 5.96 -3.81 -0.75
C MET A 88 6.61 -3.84 0.65
N PRO A 89 7.51 -4.79 0.95
CA PRO A 89 8.27 -4.76 2.18
C PRO A 89 9.34 -3.67 2.12
N VAL A 90 9.50 -2.91 3.21
CA VAL A 90 10.53 -1.86 3.33
C VAL A 90 11.28 -2.03 4.64
N MET A 91 12.61 -1.96 4.57
CA MET A 91 13.44 -1.87 5.76
C MET A 91 13.69 -0.39 6.07
N HIS A 92 13.20 0.10 7.21
CA HIS A 92 13.48 1.46 7.68
C HIS A 92 14.32 1.37 8.95
N LYS A 93 15.49 2.03 8.93
CA LYS A 93 16.58 1.80 9.87
C LYS A 93 16.95 0.31 9.87
N THR A 94 16.76 -0.40 10.98
CA THR A 94 17.03 -1.83 11.11
C THR A 94 15.78 -2.70 11.10
N PHE A 95 14.58 -2.09 11.07
CA PHE A 95 13.32 -2.80 11.20
C PHE A 95 12.67 -3.03 9.83
N LYS A 96 12.03 -4.19 9.70
CA LYS A 96 11.33 -4.64 8.49
C LYS A 96 9.84 -4.34 8.65
N TYR A 97 9.27 -3.63 7.70
CA TYR A 97 7.88 -3.21 7.72
C TYR A 97 7.15 -3.71 6.48
N ASN A 98 5.89 -4.09 6.68
CA ASN A 98 4.91 -4.20 5.60
C ASN A 98 4.44 -2.78 5.28
N CYS A 99 4.71 -2.29 4.06
CA CYS A 99 4.47 -0.90 3.73
C CYS A 99 3.55 -0.73 2.53
N ARG A 100 2.81 0.37 2.60
CA ARG A 100 2.23 1.05 1.45
C ARG A 100 3.21 2.12 0.98
N VAL A 101 3.44 2.22 -0.32
CA VAL A 101 4.30 3.23 -0.93
C VAL A 101 3.44 4.05 -1.87
N ILE A 102 3.24 5.32 -1.51
CA ILE A 102 2.39 6.24 -2.26
C ILE A 102 3.25 6.98 -3.28
N VAL A 103 2.86 6.90 -4.54
CA VAL A 103 3.63 7.40 -5.68
C VAL A 103 2.77 8.31 -6.54
N LEU A 104 3.34 9.42 -7.00
CA LEU A 104 2.74 10.30 -8.00
C LEU A 104 3.82 10.83 -8.93
N ASN A 105 3.61 10.72 -10.25
CA ASN A 105 4.50 11.29 -11.28
C ASN A 105 5.97 10.92 -11.09
N GLY A 106 6.24 9.64 -10.81
CA GLY A 106 7.60 9.13 -10.62
C GLY A 106 8.28 9.58 -9.32
N LYS A 107 7.56 10.21 -8.39
CA LYS A 107 8.07 10.58 -7.05
C LYS A 107 7.34 9.79 -5.97
N ILE A 108 8.05 9.43 -4.90
CA ILE A 108 7.46 8.79 -3.72
C ILE A 108 7.02 9.90 -2.77
N LEU A 109 5.76 9.91 -2.38
CA LEU A 109 5.18 10.91 -1.48
C LEU A 109 5.23 10.46 -0.02
N LEU A 110 4.99 9.18 0.23
CA LEU A 110 4.92 8.61 1.58
C LEU A 110 5.21 7.11 1.54
N ILE A 111 5.95 6.62 2.54
CA ILE A 111 6.02 5.21 2.89
C ILE A 111 5.19 5.03 4.17
N ARG A 112 4.04 4.37 4.10
CA ARG A 112 3.17 4.11 5.25
C ARG A 112 3.35 2.66 5.73
N PRO A 113 4.13 2.43 6.81
CA PRO A 113 4.27 1.11 7.41
C PRO A 113 3.00 0.70 8.16
N LYS A 114 2.64 -0.58 8.10
CA LYS A 114 1.50 -1.18 8.81
C LYS A 114 1.70 -1.09 10.33
N MET A 115 0.68 -0.66 11.04
CA MET A 115 0.69 -0.43 12.48
C MET A 115 0.15 -1.61 13.27
N TYR A 116 -0.80 -2.35 12.68
CA TYR A 116 -1.42 -3.52 13.31
C TYR A 116 -1.18 -4.74 12.43
N LEU A 117 -0.37 -5.69 12.94
CA LEU A 117 0.01 -6.90 12.20
C LEU A 117 -0.93 -8.07 12.52
N ALA A 118 -1.28 -8.84 11.50
CA ALA A 118 -2.07 -10.05 11.65
C ALA A 118 -1.20 -11.21 12.18
N ASN A 119 -1.57 -11.78 13.32
CA ASN A 119 -0.79 -12.85 13.95
C ASN A 119 -1.65 -13.98 14.55
N ASP A 120 -2.86 -14.16 14.02
CA ASP A 120 -3.78 -15.24 14.39
C ASP A 120 -4.03 -16.22 13.24
N GLY A 121 -4.41 -17.46 13.56
CA GLY A 121 -4.69 -18.52 12.59
C GLY A 121 -3.50 -18.76 11.65
N ASN A 122 -3.75 -18.58 10.35
CA ASN A 122 -2.75 -18.72 9.28
C ASN A 122 -1.79 -17.52 9.16
N TYR A 123 -2.08 -16.41 9.85
CA TYR A 123 -1.25 -15.22 9.81
C TYR A 123 -0.15 -15.26 10.88
N ARG A 124 1.05 -14.85 10.48
CA ARG A 124 2.27 -14.85 11.30
C ARG A 124 3.13 -13.63 10.99
N GLU A 125 2.53 -12.47 10.73
CA GLU A 125 3.26 -11.29 10.25
C GLU A 125 4.36 -10.83 11.20
N MET A 126 4.17 -10.99 12.51
CA MET A 126 5.18 -10.64 13.51
C MET A 126 6.43 -11.52 13.46
N ARG A 127 6.41 -12.64 12.71
CA ARG A 127 7.61 -13.45 12.45
C ARG A 127 8.64 -12.68 11.60
N PHE A 128 8.18 -11.81 10.70
CA PHE A 128 9.02 -11.18 9.69
C PHE A 128 8.93 -9.65 9.65
N PHE A 129 7.84 -9.05 10.15
CA PHE A 129 7.65 -7.60 10.22
C PHE A 129 7.51 -7.09 11.66
N THR A 130 7.83 -5.81 11.84
CA THR A 130 7.62 -5.03 13.08
C THR A 130 6.46 -4.07 12.85
N PRO A 131 5.51 -3.92 13.80
CA PRO A 131 4.47 -2.90 13.68
C PRO A 131 5.06 -1.49 13.83
N TRP A 132 4.54 -0.53 13.08
CA TRP A 132 4.83 0.87 13.34
C TRP A 132 4.07 1.37 14.57
N ILE A 133 4.79 1.74 15.62
CA ILE A 133 4.20 2.12 16.92
C ILE A 133 4.02 3.63 17.11
N GLN A 134 4.67 4.45 16.28
CA GLN A 134 4.68 5.91 16.45
C GLN A 134 3.47 6.55 15.74
N LYS A 135 2.37 6.74 16.46
CA LYS A 135 1.13 7.33 15.92
C LYS A 135 1.33 8.80 15.54
N ARG A 136 0.83 9.22 14.37
CA ARG A 136 0.93 10.59 13.85
C ARG A 136 2.36 11.14 13.79
N VAL A 137 3.34 10.26 13.56
CA VAL A 137 4.76 10.61 13.45
C VAL A 137 5.30 10.06 12.14
N VAL A 138 6.10 10.89 11.47
CA VAL A 138 6.90 10.51 10.31
C VAL A 138 8.39 10.71 10.60
N GLU A 139 9.20 9.87 9.99
CA GLU A 139 10.66 9.93 10.00
C GLU A 139 11.19 10.00 8.57
N ASP A 140 12.38 10.57 8.38
CA ASP A 140 13.03 10.58 7.08
C ASP A 140 13.56 9.19 6.73
N HIS A 141 13.03 8.60 5.66
CA HIS A 141 13.55 7.37 5.09
C HIS A 141 14.51 7.67 3.93
N TYR A 142 15.77 7.28 4.08
CA TYR A 142 16.77 7.39 3.02
C TYR A 142 16.50 6.37 1.92
N LEU A 143 16.24 6.87 0.71
CA LEU A 143 15.94 6.02 -0.44
C LEU A 143 17.18 5.29 -0.96
N PRO A 144 17.06 4.07 -1.50
CA PRO A 144 18.18 3.41 -2.19
C PRO A 144 18.68 4.25 -3.37
N ARG A 145 19.99 4.21 -3.66
CA ARG A 145 20.61 5.00 -4.74
C ARG A 145 19.88 4.86 -6.09
N MET A 146 19.42 3.65 -6.43
CA MET A 146 18.67 3.42 -7.68
C MET A 146 17.38 4.24 -7.76
N ILE A 147 16.73 4.49 -6.62
CA ILE A 147 15.52 5.31 -6.55
C ILE A 147 15.91 6.79 -6.56
N GLN A 148 16.93 7.20 -5.80
CA GLN A 148 17.41 8.59 -5.80
C GLN A 148 17.79 9.07 -7.21
N GLN A 149 18.36 8.20 -8.04
CA GLN A 149 18.72 8.53 -9.43
C GLN A 149 17.52 8.79 -10.34
N ILE A 150 16.37 8.17 -10.05
CA ILE A 150 15.13 8.33 -10.83
C ILE A 150 14.32 9.50 -10.28
N THR A 151 14.19 9.55 -8.95
CA THR A 151 13.27 10.48 -8.29
C THR A 151 13.96 11.76 -7.84
N GLU A 152 15.29 11.85 -7.85
CA GLU A 152 16.05 12.98 -7.29
C GLU A 152 15.73 13.26 -5.80
N GLN A 153 15.05 12.33 -5.11
CA GLN A 153 14.72 12.43 -3.69
C GLN A 153 15.76 11.67 -2.89
N ILE A 154 16.42 12.34 -1.95
CA ILE A 154 17.36 11.68 -1.02
C ILE A 154 16.58 10.95 0.07
N THR A 155 15.57 11.61 0.62
CA THR A 155 14.69 11.09 1.67
C THR A 155 13.22 11.26 1.29
N VAL A 156 12.36 10.46 1.92
CA VAL A 156 10.90 10.60 1.88
C VAL A 156 10.30 10.38 3.27
N PRO A 157 9.12 10.97 3.56
CA PRO A 157 8.41 10.69 4.80
C PRO A 157 8.08 9.20 4.91
N CYS A 158 8.38 8.62 6.07
CA CYS A 158 8.02 7.25 6.43
C CYS A 158 7.36 7.24 7.80
N GLY A 159 6.12 6.77 7.88
CA GLY A 159 5.38 6.72 9.14
C GLY A 159 3.89 6.91 8.97
N ASP A 160 3.23 7.37 10.03
CA ASP A 160 1.77 7.51 10.09
C ASP A 160 1.33 8.92 9.68
N ALA A 161 0.98 9.06 8.41
CA ALA A 161 0.52 10.31 7.79
C ALA A 161 -0.55 10.05 6.72
N VAL A 162 -1.20 11.12 6.28
CA VAL A 162 -2.22 11.15 5.23
C VAL A 162 -1.72 11.96 4.04
N ILE A 163 -2.35 11.79 2.87
CA ILE A 163 -2.01 12.51 1.65
C ILE A 163 -3.04 13.60 1.41
N ALA A 164 -2.67 14.85 1.66
CA ALA A 164 -3.45 16.01 1.28
C ALA A 164 -3.12 16.41 -0.16
N THR A 165 -4.17 16.57 -0.97
CA THR A 165 -4.10 17.08 -2.34
C THR A 165 -4.79 18.44 -2.41
N THR A 166 -4.84 19.05 -3.59
CA THR A 166 -5.51 20.35 -3.77
C THR A 166 -7.02 20.31 -3.57
N ASP A 167 -7.62 19.13 -3.71
CA ASP A 167 -9.06 18.92 -3.82
C ASP A 167 -9.62 17.83 -2.90
N THR A 168 -8.77 16.99 -2.28
CA THR A 168 -9.19 15.99 -1.30
C THR A 168 -8.07 15.55 -0.35
N CYS A 169 -8.40 14.76 0.68
CA CYS A 169 -7.44 14.14 1.58
C CYS A 169 -7.65 12.62 1.67
N ILE A 170 -6.55 11.86 1.56
CA ILE A 170 -6.55 10.39 1.42
C ILE A 170 -5.81 9.75 2.60
N GLY A 171 -6.51 8.85 3.30
CA GLY A 171 -5.98 7.99 4.35
C GLY A 171 -5.68 6.59 3.82
N VAL A 172 -4.65 5.97 4.39
CA VAL A 172 -4.15 4.66 3.98
C VAL A 172 -4.17 3.70 5.15
N GLU A 173 -4.93 2.63 5.01
CA GLU A 173 -5.00 1.50 5.95
C GLU A 173 -4.62 0.19 5.28
N THR A 174 -4.10 -0.74 6.06
CA THR A 174 -3.66 -2.04 5.57
C THR A 174 -4.35 -3.18 6.31
N CYS A 175 -5.17 -3.96 5.58
CA CYS A 175 -5.80 -5.20 6.00
C CYS A 175 -6.37 -5.16 7.43
N GLU A 176 -5.66 -5.78 8.37
CA GLU A 176 -6.05 -5.99 9.78
C GLU A 176 -6.39 -4.69 10.51
N GLU A 177 -5.82 -3.55 10.09
CA GLU A 177 -6.07 -2.24 10.72
C GLU A 177 -7.57 -1.90 10.77
N LEU A 178 -8.34 -2.33 9.76
CA LEU A 178 -9.80 -2.14 9.66
C LEU A 178 -10.59 -2.84 10.79
N PHE A 179 -10.06 -3.95 11.33
CA PHE A 179 -10.75 -4.80 12.29
C PHE A 179 -10.38 -4.48 13.74
N THR A 180 -9.47 -3.51 13.95
CA THR A 180 -8.99 -3.16 15.29
C THR A 180 -9.96 -2.22 16.02
N PRO A 181 -10.13 -2.31 17.35
CA PRO A 181 -11.09 -1.46 18.07
C PRO A 181 -10.84 0.05 17.98
N ASN A 182 -9.58 0.44 17.77
CA ASN A 182 -9.16 1.84 17.59
C ASN A 182 -8.47 1.98 16.22
N SER A 183 -9.20 1.62 15.17
CA SER A 183 -8.72 1.66 13.79
C SER A 183 -8.26 3.05 13.37
N PRO A 184 -7.27 3.16 12.45
CA PRO A 184 -6.78 4.43 11.97
C PRO A 184 -7.86 5.35 11.37
N HIS A 185 -8.88 4.82 10.66
CA HIS A 185 -9.95 5.63 10.06
C HIS A 185 -10.70 6.49 11.07
N ILE A 186 -10.81 6.07 12.33
CA ILE A 186 -11.52 6.87 13.35
C ILE A 186 -10.78 8.19 13.53
N GLY A 187 -9.46 8.11 13.75
CA GLY A 187 -8.61 9.29 13.90
C GLY A 187 -8.52 10.12 12.62
N MET A 188 -8.45 9.46 11.46
CA MET A 188 -8.38 10.11 10.14
C MET A 188 -9.69 10.82 9.76
N GLY A 189 -10.85 10.20 10.02
CA GLY A 189 -12.17 10.79 9.74
C GLY A 189 -12.45 12.00 10.62
N LEU A 190 -12.01 11.96 11.89
CA LEU A 190 -12.04 13.14 12.77
C LEU A 190 -11.11 14.26 12.30
N ASP A 191 -10.06 13.94 11.54
CA ASP A 191 -9.09 14.89 10.95
C ASP A 191 -9.55 15.43 9.59
N GLY A 192 -10.73 15.01 9.09
CA GLY A 192 -11.29 15.46 7.81
C GLY A 192 -10.77 14.71 6.59
N VAL A 193 -10.21 13.50 6.76
CA VAL A 193 -9.90 12.61 5.63
C VAL A 193 -11.20 12.18 4.93
N GLU A 194 -11.24 12.32 3.61
CA GLU A 194 -12.44 12.08 2.80
C GLU A 194 -12.42 10.72 2.11
N ILE A 195 -11.24 10.21 1.79
CA ILE A 195 -11.06 8.95 1.08
C ILE A 195 -10.19 8.01 1.92
N PHE A 196 -10.71 6.82 2.23
CA PHE A 196 -9.97 5.79 2.94
C PHE A 196 -9.67 4.63 2.01
N THR A 197 -8.39 4.27 1.90
CA THR A 197 -7.93 3.11 1.13
C THR A 197 -7.62 1.97 2.08
N ASN A 198 -8.05 0.75 1.75
CA ASN A 198 -7.63 -0.45 2.48
C ASN A 198 -7.02 -1.49 1.55
N SER A 199 -5.74 -1.74 1.76
CA SER A 199 -4.97 -2.72 1.00
C SER A 199 -4.90 -4.06 1.74
N SER A 200 -5.45 -5.12 1.17
CA SER A 200 -5.71 -6.39 1.90
C SER A 200 -5.07 -7.63 1.26
N GLY A 201 -4.44 -8.47 2.07
CA GLY A 201 -3.94 -9.83 1.76
C GLY A 201 -4.79 -10.96 2.38
N SER A 202 -6.12 -10.82 2.42
CA SER A 202 -7.00 -11.69 3.21
C SER A 202 -7.46 -12.94 2.45
N HIS A 203 -7.02 -14.12 2.89
CA HIS A 203 -7.36 -15.41 2.27
C HIS A 203 -8.85 -15.76 2.38
N HIS A 204 -9.31 -16.62 1.46
CA HIS A 204 -10.66 -17.17 1.49
C HIS A 204 -10.93 -17.95 2.78
N GLU A 205 -12.09 -17.68 3.39
CA GLU A 205 -12.63 -18.42 4.51
C GLU A 205 -14.16 -18.49 4.34
N LEU A 206 -14.73 -19.68 4.56
CA LEU A 206 -16.16 -19.91 4.37
C LEU A 206 -16.96 -18.93 5.24
N ARG A 207 -17.89 -18.19 4.63
CA ARG A 207 -18.76 -17.17 5.27
C ARG A 207 -18.08 -15.89 5.78
N LYS A 208 -16.77 -15.70 5.61
CA LYS A 208 -16.06 -14.47 6.02
C LYS A 208 -16.38 -13.24 5.16
N LEU A 209 -16.77 -13.45 3.90
CA LEU A 209 -16.96 -12.35 2.94
C LEU A 209 -17.99 -11.31 3.43
N ASN A 210 -19.10 -11.74 4.03
CA ASN A 210 -20.14 -10.84 4.50
C ASN A 210 -19.60 -9.87 5.56
N THR A 211 -18.83 -10.36 6.53
CA THR A 211 -18.20 -9.52 7.56
C THR A 211 -17.30 -8.45 6.95
N ARG A 212 -16.55 -8.76 5.88
CA ARG A 212 -15.71 -7.78 5.19
C ARG A 212 -16.55 -6.71 4.49
N ILE A 213 -17.62 -7.10 3.80
CA ILE A 213 -18.52 -6.17 3.10
C ILE A 213 -19.23 -5.27 4.10
N ASP A 214 -19.77 -5.84 5.18
CA ASP A 214 -20.52 -5.12 6.20
C ASP A 214 -19.65 -4.05 6.87
N LEU A 215 -18.40 -4.37 7.22
CA LEU A 215 -17.44 -3.40 7.77
C LEU A 215 -17.08 -2.30 6.76
N ALA A 216 -16.81 -2.68 5.50
CA ALA A 216 -16.47 -1.72 4.46
C ALA A 216 -17.61 -0.71 4.21
N MET A 217 -18.86 -1.20 4.19
CA MET A 217 -20.06 -0.37 3.97
C MET A 217 -20.38 0.50 5.18
N ALA A 218 -20.19 0.00 6.40
CA ALA A 218 -20.44 0.77 7.62
C ALA A 218 -19.53 2.01 7.73
N ILE A 219 -18.31 1.94 7.16
CA ILE A 219 -17.31 3.00 7.28
C ILE A 219 -17.15 3.83 5.99
N GLY A 220 -17.41 3.24 4.81
CA GLY A 220 -17.29 3.93 3.52
C GLY A 220 -15.91 3.82 2.84
N PHE A 221 -15.24 2.67 2.93
CA PHE A 221 -13.89 2.48 2.36
C PHE A 221 -13.85 2.16 0.86
N ILE A 222 -12.75 2.54 0.21
CA ILE A 222 -12.26 1.90 -1.02
C ILE A 222 -11.35 0.73 -0.63
N MET A 223 -11.85 -0.50 -0.72
CA MET A 223 -11.09 -1.70 -0.36
C MET A 223 -10.57 -2.46 -1.57
N THR A 224 -9.38 -3.04 -1.45
CA THR A 224 -8.91 -4.12 -2.33
C THR A 224 -9.28 -5.48 -1.73
N ALA A 225 -9.33 -6.50 -2.58
CA ALA A 225 -9.40 -7.88 -2.14
C ALA A 225 -8.23 -8.64 -2.78
N ALA A 226 -7.38 -9.25 -1.96
CA ALA A 226 -6.67 -10.45 -2.39
C ALA A 226 -7.68 -11.60 -2.45
N LEU A 227 -7.67 -12.34 -3.55
CA LEU A 227 -8.37 -13.62 -3.72
C LEU A 227 -7.38 -14.74 -3.45
#